data_AF-A0A6B3IIJ7-F1
#
_entry.id   AF-A0A6B3IIJ7-F1
#
_cell.length_a   1.000
_cell.length_b   1.000
_cell.length_c   1.000
_cell.angle_alpha   90.00
_cell.angle_beta   90.00
_cell.angle_gamma   90.00
#
_symmetry.space_group_name_H-M   'P 1'
#
loop_
_entity.id
_entity.type
_entity.pdbx_description
1 polymer ?
#
loop_
_entity_poly.entity_id
_entity_poly.type
_entity_poly.pdbx_seq_one_letter_code
_entity_poly.pdbx_strand_id
1 'polypeptide(L)' 'FGRFDDSHAVWQQILDRGVLVRDNGVPGWLRVTAGTPAENDAFLDAVRELKKEHDA' A
#
# COMPACT_ATOMS: atom_id res chain seq x y z
N PHE A 1 -7.39 -1.58 3.23
CA PHE A 1 -7.09 -0.30 3.87
C PHE A 1 -7.15 0.78 2.81
N GLY A 2 -7.44 2.01 3.23
CA GLY A 2 -7.51 3.17 2.33
C GLY A 2 -8.76 3.23 1.46
N ARG A 3 -8.91 4.36 0.76
CA ARG A 3 -9.76 4.55 -0.41
C ARG A 3 -8.86 5.15 -1.47
N PHE A 4 -8.68 4.45 -2.58
CA PHE A 4 -7.81 4.86 -3.69
C PHE A 4 -8.66 4.99 -4.96
N ASP A 5 -8.34 5.96 -5.80
CA ASP A 5 -9.01 6.09 -7.10
C ASP A 5 -8.56 4.98 -8.07
N ASP A 6 -7.27 4.64 -8.02
CA ASP A 6 -6.70 3.47 -8.69
C ASP A 6 -5.96 2.59 -7.65
N SER A 7 -6.67 1.59 -7.13
CA SER A 7 -6.09 0.64 -6.17
C SER A 7 -4.99 -0.23 -6.78
N HIS A 8 -5.01 -0.48 -8.09
CA HIS A 8 -4.02 -1.31 -8.75
C HIS A 8 -2.70 -0.56 -8.92
N ALA A 9 -2.76 0.71 -9.34
CA ALA A 9 -1.58 1.58 -9.40
C ALA A 9 -0.93 1.76 -8.02
N VAL A 10 -1.73 1.90 -6.96
CA VAL A 10 -1.20 1.98 -5.58
C VAL A 10 -0.57 0.66 -5.16
N TRP A 11 -1.18 -0.49 -5.49
CA TRP A 11 -0.60 -1.80 -5.21
C TRP A 11 0.77 -1.97 -5.86
N GLN A 12 0.93 -1.60 -7.13
CA GLN A 12 2.22 -1.69 -7.83
C GLN A 12 3.27 -0.79 -7.18
N GLN A 13 2.91 0.44 -6.79
CA GLN A 13 3.83 1.36 -6.14
C GLN A 13 4.30 0.86 -4.75
N ILE A 14 3.44 0.15 -4.01
CA ILE A 14 3.83 -0.49 -2.74
C ILE A 14 4.77 -1.67 -3.03
N LEU A 15 4.51 -2.44 -4.09
CA LEU A 15 5.35 -3.56 -4.52
C LEU A 15 6.74 -3.09 -4.97
N ASP A 16 6.83 -1.97 -5.68
CA ASP A 16 8.10 -1.36 -6.12
C ASP A 16 8.98 -0.93 -4.93
N ARG A 17 8.37 -0.71 -3.76
CA ARG A 17 9.04 -0.42 -2.48
C ARG A 17 9.37 -1.68 -1.68
N GLY A 18 9.19 -2.86 -2.27
CA GLY A 18 9.54 -4.15 -1.66
C GLY A 18 8.47 -4.72 -0.72
N VAL A 19 7.28 -4.13 -0.65
CA VAL A 19 6.19 -4.59 0.22
C VAL A 19 5.10 -5.22 -0.63
N LEU A 20 4.83 -6.51 -0.44
CA LEU A 20 3.76 -7.20 -1.15
C LEU A 20 2.46 -7.16 -0.34
N VAL A 21 1.50 -6.35 -0.81
CA VAL A 21 0.10 -6.39 -0.34
C VAL A 21 -0.80 -7.07 -1.37
N ARG A 22 -2.06 -7.33 -1.00
CA ARG A 22 -3.01 -8.03 -1.87
C ARG A 22 -4.01 -7.07 -2.49
N ASP A 23 -4.07 -7.10 -3.83
CA ASP A 23 -5.23 -6.66 -4.58
C ASP A 23 -6.29 -7.78 -4.57
N ASN A 24 -7.47 -7.46 -4.04
CA ASN A 24 -8.59 -8.38 -3.90
C ASN A 24 -9.65 -8.19 -5.00
N GLY A 25 -9.44 -7.26 -5.94
CA GLY A 25 -10.45 -6.90 -6.95
C GLY A 25 -11.62 -6.10 -6.38
N VAL A 26 -11.50 -5.56 -5.16
CA VAL A 26 -12.48 -4.63 -4.59
C VAL A 26 -12.06 -3.21 -5.00
N PRO A 27 -12.85 -2.50 -5.83
CA PRO A 27 -12.45 -1.19 -6.35
C PRO A 27 -12.10 -0.20 -5.23
N GLY A 28 -10.90 0.37 -5.30
CA GLY A 28 -10.41 1.36 -4.34
C GLY A 28 -9.95 0.82 -3.00
N TRP A 29 -9.86 -0.52 -2.83
CA TRP A 29 -9.43 -1.17 -1.59
C TRP A 29 -8.35 -2.21 -1.81
N LEU A 30 -7.34 -2.19 -0.94
CA LEU A 30 -6.31 -3.24 -0.84
C LEU A 30 -6.41 -3.99 0.49
N ARG A 31 -5.89 -5.21 0.56
CA ARG A 31 -5.80 -5.98 1.80
C ARG A 31 -4.33 -6.14 2.20
N VAL A 32 -4.03 -5.77 3.43
CA VAL A 32 -2.74 -6.03 4.08
C VAL A 32 -2.93 -7.15 5.12
N THR A 33 -1.95 -8.03 5.22
CA THR A 33 -1.86 -9.00 6.31
C THR A 33 -0.96 -8.40 7.39
N ALA A 34 -1.39 -8.40 8.65
CA ALA A 34 -0.52 -7.97 9.75
C ALA A 34 0.60 -9.01 9.94
N GLY A 35 1.84 -8.58 9.75
CA GLY A 35 3.05 -9.39 9.92
C GLY A 35 3.74 -9.10 11.26
N THR A 36 5.03 -9.38 11.30
CA THR A 36 5.94 -8.95 12.36
C THR A 36 5.99 -7.42 12.46
N PRO A 37 6.43 -6.85 13.60
CA PRO A 37 6.59 -5.40 13.74
C PRO A 37 7.43 -4.78 12.62
N ALA A 38 8.56 -5.39 12.26
CA ALA A 38 9.43 -4.91 11.19
C ALA A 38 8.75 -4.91 9.81
N GLU A 39 7.95 -5.93 9.50
CA GLU A 39 7.17 -5.97 8.25
C GLU A 39 6.07 -4.91 8.24
N ASN A 40 5.43 -4.67 9.39
CA ASN A 40 4.41 -3.64 9.52
C ASN A 40 5.01 -2.23 9.39
N ASP A 41 6.20 -2.00 9.95
CA ASP A 41 6.94 -0.74 9.82
C ASP A 41 7.29 -0.47 8.36
N ALA A 42 7.85 -1.46 7.64
CA ALA A 42 8.15 -1.34 6.22
C ALA A 42 6.89 -1.00 5.38
N PHE A 43 5.75 -1.62 5.71
CA PHE A 43 4.47 -1.28 5.08
C PHE A 43 4.04 0.16 5.37
N LEU A 44 4.11 0.60 6.63
CA LEU A 44 3.72 1.95 7.03
C LEU A 44 4.61 3.01 6.37
N ASP A 45 5.91 2.76 6.24
CA ASP A 45 6.86 3.63 5.56
C ASP A 45 6.53 3.74 4.06
N ALA A 46 6.28 2.61 3.39
CA ALA A 46 5.87 2.62 1.97
C ALA A 46 4.59 3.44 1.73
N VAL A 47 3.60 3.34 2.61
CA VAL A 47 2.35 4.10 2.53
C VAL A 47 2.57 5.60 2.82
N ARG A 48 3.48 5.95 3.73
CA ARG A 48 3.80 7.36 4.03
C ARG A 48 4.46 8.06 2.84
N GLU A 49 5.42 7.40 2.19
CA GLU A 49 6.08 7.95 1.00
C GLU A 49 5.07 8.17 -0.14
N LEU A 50 4.18 7.19 -0.37
CA LEU A 50 3.10 7.29 -1.34
C LEU A 50 2.12 8.44 -1.11
N LYS A 51 1.83 8.77 0.15
CA LYS A 51 0.96 9.92 0.49
C LYS A 51 1.64 11.26 0.21
N LYS A 52 2.93 11.39 0.53
CA LYS A 52 3.68 12.61 0.25
C LYS A 52 3.73 12.92 -1.25
N GLU A 53 3.79 11.89 -2.09
CA GLU A 53 3.79 12.02 -3.55
C GLU A 53 2.43 12.44 -4.13
N HIS A 54 1.31 12.10 -3.47
CA HIS A 54 -0.04 12.51 -3.91
C HIS A 54 -0.47 13.89 -3.38
N ASP A 55 0.11 14.35 -2.27
CA ASP A 55 -0.19 15.66 -1.67
C ASP A 55 0.70 16.80 -2.26
N ALA A 56 1.62 16.48 -3.18
CA ALA A 56 2.55 17.40 -3.84
C ALA A 56 2.07 17.77 -5.26
#